data_AF-A0A6P3V9G3-F1
#
_entry.id   AF-A0A6P3V9G3-F1
#
_cell.length_a   1.000
_cell.length_b   1.000
_cell.length_c   1.000
_cell.angle_alpha   90.00
_cell.angle_beta   90.00
_cell.angle_gamma   90.00
#
_symmetry.space_group_name_H-M   'P 1'
#
loop_
_entity.id
_entity.type
_entity.pdbx_description
1 polymer ?
#
loop_
_entity_poly.entity_id
_entity_poly.type
_entity_poly.pdbx_seq_one_letter_code
_entity_poly.pdbx_strand_id
1 'polypeptide(L)'
;MEAAHFFEGTEKLPEVWFSLQQPDANQGSGDLRTIPRSEWHMLLKDVQFPDSRVISPPDQTLEILMSELDPGVMDQFYMTDGVSAKDVTRESGIRDLTPGSVIDATLFKPCGYSMNGMKLDGTYWTIHITPEPELSYVSFETNLSQTSHADLIRKVVEVFKPGKFVTTLFVNQSSKCRTMLSSPQKTEGFKRPDCQSAMFNDYNFVFTSFAKKQQQQQS
;
A
#
# COMPACT_ATOMS: atom_id res chain seq x y z
N MET A 1 11.92 34.74 -5.28
CA MET A 1 10.70 33.97 -5.02
C MET A 1 11.03 32.57 -5.50
N GLU A 2 11.44 31.71 -4.57
CA GLU A 2 11.87 30.35 -4.87
C GLU A 2 10.62 29.54 -5.23
N ALA A 3 10.65 28.82 -6.36
CA ALA A 3 9.52 28.00 -6.77
C ALA A 3 9.32 26.90 -5.72
N ALA A 4 8.13 26.83 -5.12
CA ALA A 4 7.78 25.70 -4.26
C ALA A 4 7.89 24.42 -5.09
N HIS A 5 8.86 23.56 -4.75
CA HIS A 5 9.00 22.25 -5.37
C HIS A 5 7.80 21.40 -4.94
N PHE A 6 6.91 21.14 -5.89
CA PHE A 6 5.69 20.35 -5.68
C PHE A 6 5.95 18.90 -6.09
N PHE A 7 5.59 17.96 -5.21
CA PHE A 7 5.59 16.53 -5.49
C PHE A 7 4.22 15.95 -5.13
N GLU A 8 3.58 15.28 -6.07
CA GLU A 8 2.34 14.55 -5.84
C GLU A 8 2.68 13.14 -5.34
N GLY A 9 2.54 12.91 -4.03
CA GLY A 9 2.82 11.60 -3.42
C GLY A 9 1.74 10.53 -3.70
N THR A 10 0.56 10.93 -4.16
CA THR A 10 -0.54 10.01 -4.47
C THR A 10 -0.21 9.16 -5.69
N GLU A 11 -0.26 7.85 -5.53
CA GLU A 11 0.16 6.89 -6.55
C GLU A 11 -0.96 6.58 -7.55
N LYS A 12 -0.56 6.04 -8.72
CA LYS A 12 -1.46 5.39 -9.67
C LYS A 12 -1.12 3.91 -9.67
N LEU A 13 -2.04 3.05 -9.25
CA LEU A 13 -1.81 1.61 -9.11
C LEU A 13 -2.49 0.81 -10.24
N PRO A 14 -1.73 0.24 -11.19
CA PRO A 14 -2.23 -0.76 -12.13
C PRO A 14 -1.96 -2.18 -11.61
N GLU A 15 -3.03 -2.97 -11.44
CA GLU A 15 -2.94 -4.42 -11.21
C GLU A 15 -3.49 -5.17 -12.44
N VAL A 16 -2.69 -6.06 -13.03
CA VAL A 16 -3.04 -6.76 -14.28
C VAL A 16 -2.74 -8.25 -14.17
N TRP A 17 -3.73 -9.07 -14.49
CA TRP A 17 -3.65 -10.52 -14.49
C TRP A 17 -3.63 -11.05 -15.93
N PHE A 18 -2.66 -11.91 -16.25
CA PHE A 18 -2.51 -12.52 -17.57
C PHE A 18 -2.91 -14.00 -17.57
N SER A 19 -3.43 -14.49 -18.69
CA SER A 19 -3.70 -15.92 -18.92
C SER A 19 -3.31 -16.33 -20.34
N LEU A 20 -2.89 -17.60 -20.54
CA LEU A 20 -2.57 -18.13 -21.85
C LEU A 20 -3.85 -18.50 -22.61
N GLN A 21 -3.99 -18.00 -23.83
CA GLN A 21 -5.09 -18.32 -24.73
C GLN A 21 -4.73 -19.60 -25.51
N GLN A 22 -5.00 -20.76 -24.91
CA GLN A 22 -4.79 -22.13 -25.41
C GLN A 22 -3.34 -22.60 -25.63
N PRO A 23 -3.00 -23.86 -25.27
CA PRO A 23 -1.63 -24.37 -25.35
C PRO A 23 -1.28 -24.80 -26.79
N ASP A 24 -0.77 -23.88 -27.60
CA ASP A 24 -0.10 -24.22 -28.86
C ASP A 24 1.40 -24.41 -28.64
N ALA A 25 2.02 -25.33 -29.39
CA ALA A 25 3.43 -25.72 -29.24
C ALA A 25 4.47 -24.60 -29.51
N ASN A 26 4.03 -23.42 -29.96
CA ASN A 26 4.84 -22.22 -30.21
C ASN A 26 4.61 -21.09 -29.20
N GLN A 27 3.85 -21.31 -28.13
CA GLN A 27 3.59 -20.27 -27.13
C GLN A 27 4.84 -20.01 -26.27
N GLY A 28 5.10 -18.73 -25.98
CA GLY A 28 6.17 -18.28 -25.09
C GLY A 28 6.03 -18.86 -23.68
N SER A 29 6.95 -18.52 -22.79
CA SER A 29 7.08 -19.12 -21.44
C SER A 29 5.81 -19.15 -20.58
N GLY A 30 4.81 -18.31 -20.88
CA GLY A 30 3.64 -18.10 -20.02
C GLY A 30 3.98 -17.47 -18.68
N ASP A 31 5.19 -16.90 -18.55
CA ASP A 31 5.74 -16.41 -17.30
C ASP A 31 6.32 -15.02 -17.49
N LEU A 32 5.69 -14.01 -16.87
CA LEU A 32 6.13 -12.62 -16.93
C LEU A 32 7.58 -12.43 -16.43
N ARG A 33 8.10 -13.35 -15.61
CA ARG A 33 9.48 -13.29 -15.10
C ARG A 33 10.53 -13.54 -16.17
N THR A 34 10.15 -14.12 -17.32
CA THR A 34 11.07 -14.30 -18.44
C THR A 34 11.15 -13.07 -19.33
N ILE A 35 10.29 -12.05 -19.12
CA ILE A 35 10.36 -10.79 -19.85
C ILE A 35 11.70 -10.12 -19.49
N PRO A 36 12.58 -9.86 -20.47
CA PRO A 36 13.86 -9.23 -20.21
C PRO A 36 13.70 -7.86 -19.57
N ARG A 37 14.63 -7.48 -18.69
CA ARG A 37 14.62 -6.16 -18.03
C ARG A 37 14.59 -4.99 -19.03
N SER A 38 15.18 -5.15 -20.23
CA SER A 38 15.14 -4.15 -21.30
C SER A 38 13.73 -3.88 -21.82
N GLU A 39 12.89 -4.91 -21.91
CA GLU A 39 11.51 -4.80 -22.38
C GLU A 39 10.62 -4.11 -21.35
N TRP A 40 10.81 -4.41 -20.05
CA TRP A 40 10.17 -3.66 -18.97
C TRP A 40 10.50 -2.16 -19.03
N HIS A 41 11.72 -1.81 -19.42
CA HIS A 41 12.15 -0.42 -19.59
C HIS A 41 11.48 0.28 -20.78
N MET A 42 11.13 -0.46 -21.82
CA MET A 42 10.40 0.05 -22.98
C MET A 42 8.90 0.19 -22.69
N LEU A 43 8.28 -0.78 -22.01
CA LEU A 43 6.87 -0.77 -21.64
C LEU A 43 6.49 0.42 -20.76
N LEU A 44 7.39 0.85 -19.86
CA LEU A 44 7.19 2.02 -19.00
C LEU A 44 7.03 3.35 -19.77
N LYS A 45 7.14 3.35 -21.10
CA LYS A 45 6.95 4.54 -21.95
C LYS A 45 5.61 4.61 -22.69
N ASP A 46 4.84 3.53 -22.81
CA ASP A 46 3.57 3.53 -23.56
C ASP A 46 2.58 2.54 -22.92
N VAL A 47 1.37 3.00 -22.54
CA VAL A 47 0.35 2.10 -21.95
C VAL A 47 -1.08 2.45 -22.37
N GLN A 48 -1.77 1.51 -23.02
CA GLN A 48 -3.23 1.28 -22.98
C GLN A 48 -3.53 -0.16 -23.44
N PHE A 49 -4.34 -0.95 -22.72
CA PHE A 49 -5.02 -2.17 -23.24
C PHE A 49 -6.25 -2.60 -22.40
N PRO A 50 -7.15 -3.47 -22.94
CA PRO A 50 -8.41 -3.94 -22.32
C PRO A 50 -8.41 -5.43 -21.84
N ASP A 51 -9.60 -5.94 -21.50
CA ASP A 51 -9.97 -6.82 -20.36
C ASP A 51 -10.37 -8.29 -20.70
N SER A 52 -10.17 -9.26 -19.79
CA SER A 52 -10.80 -10.61 -19.81
C SER A 52 -10.75 -11.35 -18.43
N ARG A 53 -11.71 -12.24 -18.14
CA ARG A 53 -11.96 -12.85 -16.80
C ARG A 53 -11.56 -14.32 -16.66
N VAL A 54 -10.96 -14.71 -15.53
CA VAL A 54 -10.71 -16.10 -15.06
C VAL A 54 -10.97 -16.21 -13.55
N ILE A 55 -11.48 -17.36 -13.09
CA ILE A 55 -11.73 -17.66 -11.66
C ILE A 55 -10.39 -17.76 -10.90
N SER A 56 -10.20 -16.95 -9.85
CA SER A 56 -8.90 -16.70 -9.22
C SER A 56 -8.61 -17.51 -7.93
N PRO A 57 -7.32 -17.88 -7.69
CA PRO A 57 -6.84 -18.39 -6.39
C PRO A 57 -7.11 -17.40 -5.25
N PRO A 58 -7.10 -17.80 -3.96
CA PRO A 58 -7.43 -16.90 -2.85
C PRO A 58 -6.54 -15.66 -2.84
N ASP A 59 -7.20 -14.50 -2.93
CA ASP A 59 -6.54 -13.24 -3.19
C ASP A 59 -7.21 -12.09 -2.43
N GLN A 60 -6.39 -11.17 -1.94
CA GLN A 60 -6.82 -9.97 -1.26
C GLN A 60 -5.75 -8.90 -1.36
N THR A 61 -6.17 -7.64 -1.44
CA THR A 61 -5.27 -6.49 -1.45
C THR A 61 -5.82 -5.44 -0.50
N LEU A 62 -5.01 -5.03 0.47
CA LEU A 62 -5.30 -3.92 1.37
C LEU A 62 -4.39 -2.74 1.00
N GLU A 63 -4.96 -1.56 0.81
CA GLU A 63 -4.23 -0.30 0.81
C GLU A 63 -4.65 0.56 2.01
N ILE A 64 -3.70 1.30 2.56
CA ILE A 64 -3.89 2.31 3.59
C ILE A 64 -3.20 3.58 3.10
N LEU A 65 -3.99 4.57 2.72
CA LEU A 65 -3.50 5.82 2.14
C LEU A 65 -3.68 6.94 3.17
N MET A 66 -2.57 7.53 3.59
CA MET A 66 -2.47 8.38 4.76
C MET A 66 -2.05 9.79 4.36
N SER A 67 -2.59 10.79 5.04
CA SER A 67 -2.22 12.20 4.84
C SER A 67 -2.27 12.97 6.15
N GLU A 68 -1.67 14.17 6.14
CA GLU A 68 -1.58 15.04 7.34
C GLU A 68 -0.85 14.31 8.48
N LEU A 69 0.33 13.76 8.17
CA LEU A 69 1.08 12.93 9.09
C LEU A 69 1.77 13.75 10.19
N ASP A 70 2.07 13.10 11.31
CA ASP A 70 2.77 13.73 12.42
C ASP A 70 4.19 14.18 11.99
N PRO A 71 4.53 15.48 12.11
CA PRO A 71 5.83 15.98 11.67
C PRO A 71 7.03 15.32 12.36
N GLY A 72 6.89 14.94 13.64
CA GLY A 72 7.94 14.24 14.38
C GLY A 72 8.13 12.79 13.91
N VAL A 73 7.10 12.17 13.34
CA VAL A 73 7.23 10.90 12.62
C VAL A 73 7.87 11.12 11.25
N MET A 74 7.46 12.14 10.51
CA MET A 74 7.97 12.42 9.16
C MET A 74 9.45 12.81 9.13
N ASP A 75 9.97 13.42 10.20
CA ASP A 75 11.38 13.80 10.35
C ASP A 75 12.34 12.60 10.18
N GLN A 76 11.90 11.39 10.54
CA GLN A 76 12.68 10.16 10.39
C GLN A 76 13.02 9.80 8.94
N PHE A 77 12.29 10.36 7.97
CA PHE A 77 12.43 10.06 6.54
C PHE A 77 13.17 11.16 5.77
N TYR A 78 13.86 12.06 6.49
CA TYR A 78 14.85 12.97 5.94
C TYR A 78 16.26 12.34 6.04
N MET A 79 17.09 12.56 5.02
CA MET A 79 18.47 12.08 5.08
C MET A 79 19.23 12.73 6.23
N THR A 80 19.84 11.89 7.06
CA THR A 80 20.73 12.30 8.14
C THR A 80 22.06 11.60 7.98
N ASP A 81 23.16 12.32 8.21
CA ASP A 81 24.51 11.76 8.10
C ASP A 81 24.69 10.53 9.00
N GLY A 82 25.17 9.43 8.42
CA GLY A 82 25.40 8.18 9.14
C GLY A 82 24.15 7.33 9.38
N VAL A 83 22.96 7.75 8.95
CA VAL A 83 21.72 6.97 9.06
C VAL A 83 21.40 6.28 7.73
N SER A 84 21.35 4.95 7.72
CA SER A 84 21.01 4.19 6.51
C SER A 84 19.50 3.95 6.37
N ALA A 85 19.03 3.63 5.17
CA ALA A 85 17.63 3.24 4.95
C ALA A 85 17.22 2.08 5.86
N LYS A 86 18.13 1.11 6.09
CA LYS A 86 17.91 -0.03 7.00
C LYS A 86 17.74 0.40 8.46
N ASP A 87 18.41 1.46 8.88
CA ASP A 87 18.24 2.02 10.23
C ASP A 87 16.88 2.70 10.33
N VAL A 88 16.50 3.54 9.36
CA VAL A 88 15.17 4.15 9.29
C VAL A 88 14.06 3.09 9.32
N THR A 89 14.16 2.01 8.51
CA THR A 89 13.20 0.90 8.51
C THR A 89 13.03 0.27 9.90
N ARG A 90 14.11 0.16 10.67
CA ARG A 90 14.11 -0.48 11.99
C ARG A 90 13.57 0.45 13.06
N GLU A 91 14.11 1.67 13.16
CA GLU A 91 13.82 2.60 14.25
C GLU A 91 12.41 3.21 14.12
N SER A 92 11.89 3.36 12.90
CA SER A 92 10.51 3.81 12.66
C SER A 92 9.45 2.76 13.03
N GLY A 93 9.85 1.50 13.25
CA GLY A 93 8.94 0.39 13.47
C GLY A 93 8.39 -0.25 12.19
N ILE A 94 8.73 0.25 10.99
CA ILE A 94 8.30 -0.31 9.70
C ILE A 94 8.65 -1.80 9.59
N ARG A 95 9.87 -2.19 9.99
CA ARG A 95 10.36 -3.58 9.95
C ARG A 95 9.37 -4.58 10.57
N ASP A 96 8.68 -4.16 11.63
CA ASP A 96 7.88 -5.04 12.48
C ASP A 96 6.40 -5.06 12.09
N LEU A 97 5.99 -4.29 11.06
CA LEU A 97 4.64 -4.31 10.49
C LEU A 97 4.28 -5.68 9.92
N THR A 98 5.22 -6.29 9.18
CA THR A 98 5.08 -7.64 8.61
C THR A 98 6.32 -8.49 8.93
N PRO A 99 6.39 -9.10 10.13
CA PRO A 99 7.55 -9.85 10.58
C PRO A 99 7.91 -11.03 9.66
N GLY A 100 9.21 -11.32 9.55
CA GLY A 100 9.73 -12.41 8.71
C GLY A 100 9.82 -12.06 7.22
N SER A 101 9.64 -10.79 6.86
CA SER A 101 9.83 -10.30 5.49
C SER A 101 11.31 -10.06 5.18
N VAL A 102 11.69 -10.31 3.94
CA VAL A 102 12.90 -9.74 3.34
C VAL A 102 12.53 -8.34 2.86
N ILE A 103 13.28 -7.33 3.29
CA ILE A 103 12.99 -5.92 3.01
C ILE A 103 14.13 -5.33 2.18
N ASP A 104 13.76 -4.65 1.09
CA ASP A 104 14.63 -3.77 0.33
C ASP A 104 14.09 -2.33 0.46
N ALA A 105 14.93 -1.41 0.90
CA ALA A 105 14.52 -0.06 1.27
C ALA A 105 15.51 0.99 0.75
N THR A 106 14.97 2.13 0.33
CA THR A 106 15.72 3.27 -0.18
C THR A 106 15.27 4.55 0.52
N LEU A 107 16.24 5.35 0.97
CA LEU A 107 16.04 6.71 1.46
C LEU A 107 16.49 7.67 0.35
N PHE A 108 15.66 8.67 0.01
CA PHE A 108 15.89 9.60 -1.10
C PHE A 108 16.47 10.92 -0.60
N LYS A 109 17.21 11.62 -1.48
CA LYS A 109 17.79 12.94 -1.19
C LYS A 109 16.85 14.05 -1.66
N PRO A 110 16.59 15.09 -0.83
CA PRO A 110 17.02 15.24 0.56
C PRO A 110 16.15 14.44 1.55
N CYS A 111 14.95 14.04 1.13
CA CYS A 111 13.99 13.29 1.93
C CYS A 111 13.13 12.37 1.06
N GLY A 112 12.35 11.53 1.71
CA GLY A 112 11.50 10.53 1.07
C GLY A 112 12.03 9.12 1.30
N TYR A 113 11.12 8.16 1.37
CA TYR A 113 11.46 6.77 1.65
C TYR A 113 10.55 5.84 0.87
N SER A 114 11.12 4.77 0.30
CA SER A 114 10.37 3.69 -0.34
C SER A 114 10.92 2.35 0.11
N MET A 115 10.06 1.35 0.28
CA MET A 115 10.48 -0.02 0.53
C MET A 115 9.55 -1.04 -0.09
N ASN A 116 10.12 -2.18 -0.45
CA ASN A 116 9.39 -3.40 -0.79
C ASN A 116 9.73 -4.48 0.25
N GLY A 117 8.72 -5.20 0.69
CA GLY A 117 8.83 -6.34 1.58
C GLY A 117 8.20 -7.58 0.94
N MET A 118 8.87 -8.72 1.05
CA MET A 118 8.37 -10.01 0.55
C MET A 118 8.55 -11.14 1.57
N LYS A 119 7.64 -12.11 1.55
CA LYS A 119 7.74 -13.36 2.30
C LYS A 119 7.80 -14.56 1.35
N LEU A 120 8.26 -15.69 1.89
CA LEU A 120 8.37 -16.96 1.14
C LEU A 120 7.01 -17.50 0.64
N ASP A 121 5.91 -17.12 1.28
CA ASP A 121 4.55 -17.56 0.95
C ASP A 121 3.90 -16.77 -0.20
N GLY A 122 4.64 -15.87 -0.85
CA GLY A 122 4.14 -15.01 -1.92
C GLY A 122 3.49 -13.71 -1.44
N THR A 123 3.51 -13.44 -0.12
CA THR A 123 3.09 -12.13 0.40
C THR A 123 4.06 -11.04 -0.05
N TYR A 124 3.54 -9.92 -0.53
CA TYR A 124 4.27 -8.68 -0.71
C TYR A 124 3.64 -7.55 0.11
N TRP A 125 4.43 -6.51 0.34
CA TRP A 125 3.96 -5.23 0.84
C TRP A 125 4.93 -4.12 0.39
N THR A 126 4.41 -2.91 0.21
CA THR A 126 5.20 -1.74 -0.16
C THR A 126 4.77 -0.53 0.65
N ILE A 127 5.71 0.38 0.88
CA ILE A 127 5.45 1.67 1.51
C ILE A 127 6.18 2.75 0.73
N HIS A 128 5.48 3.84 0.42
CA HIS A 128 6.05 5.05 -0.16
C HIS A 128 5.71 6.26 0.72
N ILE A 129 6.72 7.09 1.00
CA ILE A 129 6.62 8.19 1.97
C ILE A 129 7.09 9.49 1.32
N THR A 130 6.20 10.47 1.31
CA THR A 130 6.45 11.88 1.00
C THR A 130 6.36 12.66 2.32
N PRO A 131 7.48 13.00 2.98
CA PRO A 131 7.48 13.52 4.34
C PRO A 131 7.28 15.04 4.44
N GLU A 132 7.29 15.77 3.33
CA GLU A 132 7.14 17.23 3.31
C GLU A 132 5.84 17.68 4.00
N PRO A 133 5.89 18.61 4.97
CA PRO A 133 4.78 18.89 5.86
C PRO A 133 3.54 19.45 5.15
N GLU A 134 3.72 20.20 4.07
CA GLU A 134 2.63 20.82 3.31
C GLU A 134 1.73 19.78 2.62
N LEU A 135 2.31 18.63 2.25
CA LEU A 135 1.68 17.60 1.40
C LEU A 135 2.00 16.18 1.88
N SER A 136 2.24 16.03 3.18
CA SER A 136 2.69 14.76 3.75
C SER A 136 1.76 13.62 3.37
N TYR A 137 2.34 12.55 2.82
CA TYR A 137 1.61 11.41 2.29
C TYR A 137 2.37 10.12 2.53
N VAL A 138 1.64 9.07 2.93
CA VAL A 138 2.17 7.70 3.01
C VAL A 138 1.18 6.73 2.39
N SER A 139 1.64 5.90 1.45
CA SER A 139 0.92 4.71 1.01
C SER A 139 1.48 3.48 1.70
N PHE A 140 0.60 2.55 2.07
CA PHE A 140 0.93 1.21 2.48
C PHE A 140 0.03 0.26 1.69
N GLU A 141 0.61 -0.75 1.05
CA GLU A 141 -0.13 -1.77 0.30
C GLU A 141 0.37 -3.15 0.68
N THR A 142 -0.52 -4.14 0.74
CA THR A 142 -0.15 -5.54 0.90
C THR A 142 -1.22 -6.51 0.41
N ASN A 143 -0.78 -7.68 -0.06
CA ASN A 143 -1.66 -8.84 -0.26
C ASN A 143 -1.68 -9.82 0.94
N LEU A 144 -1.16 -9.40 2.10
CA LEU A 144 -1.06 -10.25 3.29
C LEU A 144 -2.41 -10.85 3.66
N SER A 145 -2.46 -12.18 3.67
CA SER A 145 -3.68 -12.90 3.98
C SER A 145 -4.03 -12.85 5.46
N GLN A 146 -5.17 -12.24 5.78
CA GLN A 146 -5.70 -12.14 7.15
C GLN A 146 -7.18 -12.54 7.20
N THR A 147 -7.65 -12.94 8.38
CA THR A 147 -9.09 -13.06 8.66
C THR A 147 -9.71 -11.71 9.00
N SER A 148 -8.89 -10.77 9.50
CA SER A 148 -9.24 -9.38 9.78
C SER A 148 -7.99 -8.50 9.67
N HIS A 149 -8.09 -7.39 8.94
CA HIS A 149 -6.99 -6.41 8.84
C HIS A 149 -6.99 -5.37 9.95
N ALA A 150 -7.90 -5.43 10.91
CA ALA A 150 -8.03 -4.40 11.96
C ALA A 150 -6.72 -4.18 12.74
N ASP A 151 -6.03 -5.26 13.12
CA ASP A 151 -4.76 -5.17 13.84
C ASP A 151 -3.64 -4.61 12.98
N LEU A 152 -3.61 -4.95 11.69
CA LEU A 152 -2.61 -4.42 10.76
C LEU A 152 -2.84 -2.93 10.53
N ILE A 153 -4.08 -2.52 10.27
CA ILE A 153 -4.46 -1.11 10.10
C ILE A 153 -4.07 -0.32 11.35
N ARG A 154 -4.39 -0.83 12.54
CA ARG A 154 -4.00 -0.19 13.81
C ARG A 154 -2.48 -0.01 13.90
N LYS A 155 -1.69 -1.06 13.64
CA LYS A 155 -0.22 -0.98 13.69
C LYS A 155 0.34 0.04 12.70
N VAL A 156 -0.14 0.05 11.46
CA VAL A 156 0.30 1.01 10.43
C VAL A 156 -0.04 2.43 10.87
N VAL A 157 -1.26 2.67 11.35
CA VAL A 157 -1.70 3.99 11.85
C VAL A 157 -0.92 4.42 13.10
N GLU A 158 -0.52 3.50 13.98
CA GLU A 158 0.31 3.79 15.15
C GLU A 158 1.74 4.20 14.77
N VAL A 159 2.31 3.55 13.74
CA VAL A 159 3.63 3.89 13.19
C VAL A 159 3.61 5.28 12.56
N PHE A 160 2.64 5.57 11.70
CA PHE A 160 2.65 6.78 10.87
C PHE A 160 1.87 7.97 11.43
N LYS A 161 0.96 7.74 12.39
CA LYS A 161 0.17 8.77 13.09
C LYS A 161 -0.53 9.79 12.16
N PRO A 162 -1.29 9.36 11.15
CA PRO A 162 -1.96 10.27 10.23
C PRO A 162 -3.07 11.12 10.90
N GLY A 163 -3.32 12.31 10.35
CA GLY A 163 -4.51 13.12 10.64
C GLY A 163 -5.76 12.58 9.94
N LYS A 164 -5.60 12.06 8.72
CA LYS A 164 -6.65 11.38 7.95
C LYS A 164 -6.08 10.21 7.16
N PHE A 165 -6.88 9.18 6.95
CA PHE A 165 -6.50 8.08 6.09
C PHE A 165 -7.73 7.42 5.46
N VAL A 166 -7.52 6.75 4.34
CA VAL A 166 -8.52 5.87 3.73
C VAL A 166 -7.95 4.46 3.63
N THR A 167 -8.83 3.48 3.62
CA THR A 167 -8.49 2.09 3.35
C THR A 167 -9.30 1.57 2.19
N THR A 168 -8.65 0.86 1.28
CA THR A 168 -9.30 0.06 0.23
C THR A 168 -8.98 -1.40 0.51
N LEU A 169 -9.98 -2.27 0.37
CA LEU A 169 -9.80 -3.70 0.56
C LEU A 169 -10.52 -4.45 -0.56
N PHE A 170 -9.75 -5.15 -1.39
CA PHE A 170 -10.24 -6.12 -2.35
C PHE A 170 -10.14 -7.52 -1.76
N VAL A 171 -11.22 -8.30 -1.87
CA VAL A 171 -11.29 -9.67 -1.34
C VAL A 171 -12.06 -10.54 -2.32
N ASN A 172 -11.42 -11.58 -2.86
CA ASN A 172 -12.14 -12.53 -3.69
C ASN A 172 -12.92 -13.57 -2.88
N GLN A 173 -13.75 -14.36 -3.56
CA GLN A 173 -14.65 -15.33 -2.90
C GLN A 173 -13.94 -16.44 -2.11
N SER A 174 -12.70 -16.77 -2.47
CA SER A 174 -11.89 -17.82 -1.86
C SER A 174 -11.00 -17.32 -0.71
N SER A 175 -10.95 -16.00 -0.48
CA SER A 175 -10.14 -15.40 0.57
C SER A 175 -10.73 -15.56 1.99
N LYS A 176 -9.83 -15.67 2.97
CA LYS A 176 -10.13 -15.83 4.40
C LYS A 176 -10.84 -14.61 5.03
N CYS A 177 -10.72 -13.43 4.42
CA CYS A 177 -11.25 -12.17 4.95
C CYS A 177 -12.75 -11.93 4.61
N ARG A 178 -13.39 -12.86 3.88
CA ARG A 178 -14.75 -12.70 3.31
C ARG A 178 -15.82 -12.31 4.33
N THR A 179 -15.72 -12.77 5.58
CA THR A 179 -16.76 -12.58 6.61
C THR A 179 -16.81 -11.17 7.19
N MET A 180 -15.82 -10.31 6.92
CA MET A 180 -15.69 -9.00 7.56
C MET A 180 -16.21 -7.82 6.73
N LEU A 181 -16.61 -8.03 5.48
CA LEU A 181 -17.21 -6.99 4.62
C LEU A 181 -18.48 -6.36 5.25
N SER A 182 -19.11 -7.06 6.19
CA SER A 182 -20.33 -6.65 6.89
C SER A 182 -20.09 -5.94 8.22
N SER A 183 -18.85 -5.91 8.74
CA SER A 183 -18.56 -5.29 10.04
C SER A 183 -17.82 -3.95 9.86
N PRO A 184 -18.35 -2.85 10.42
CA PRO A 184 -17.71 -1.55 10.31
C PRO A 184 -16.34 -1.55 10.98
N GLN A 185 -15.27 -1.32 10.20
CA GLN A 185 -13.93 -1.12 10.74
C GLN A 185 -13.93 0.07 11.71
N LYS A 186 -13.39 -0.16 12.91
CA LYS A 186 -13.22 0.86 13.94
C LYS A 186 -11.74 0.99 14.24
N THR A 187 -11.28 2.23 14.27
CA THR A 187 -9.91 2.57 14.67
C THR A 187 -9.98 3.57 15.81
N GLU A 188 -9.36 3.25 16.93
CA GLU A 188 -9.36 4.09 18.12
C GLU A 188 -8.75 5.47 17.80
N GLY A 189 -9.31 6.54 18.37
CA GLY A 189 -8.87 7.91 18.08
C GLY A 189 -9.39 8.51 16.77
N PHE A 190 -10.04 7.74 15.89
CA PHE A 190 -10.58 8.23 14.62
C PHE A 190 -12.12 8.22 14.58
N LYS A 191 -12.69 9.19 13.88
CA LYS A 191 -14.06 9.15 13.37
C LYS A 191 -14.02 8.47 12.00
N ARG A 192 -15.14 7.89 11.60
CA ARG A 192 -15.30 7.23 10.30
C ARG A 192 -16.37 7.96 9.49
N PRO A 193 -15.98 8.95 8.66
CA PRO A 193 -16.94 9.76 7.90
C PRO A 193 -17.69 8.97 6.83
N ASP A 194 -17.03 7.97 6.22
CA ASP A 194 -17.60 7.22 5.10
C ASP A 194 -17.16 5.75 5.11
N CYS A 195 -18.01 4.89 4.58
CA CYS A 195 -17.77 3.46 4.40
C CYS A 195 -18.64 2.98 3.24
N GLN A 196 -18.02 2.60 2.13
CA GLN A 196 -18.70 2.15 0.93
C GLN A 196 -18.25 0.74 0.57
N SER A 197 -19.18 -0.07 0.07
CA SER A 197 -18.89 -1.42 -0.40
C SER A 197 -19.40 -1.60 -1.81
N ALA A 198 -18.63 -2.28 -2.65
CA ALA A 198 -19.02 -2.65 -4.00
C ALA A 198 -18.68 -4.11 -4.27
N MET A 199 -19.31 -4.70 -5.28
CA MET A 199 -18.99 -6.03 -5.75
C MET A 199 -18.58 -5.94 -7.23
N PHE A 200 -17.37 -6.38 -7.52
CA PHE A 200 -16.78 -6.39 -8.86
C PHE A 200 -16.52 -7.85 -9.25
N ASN A 201 -17.49 -8.47 -9.93
CA ASN A 201 -17.40 -9.86 -10.38
C ASN A 201 -17.08 -10.82 -9.22
N ASP A 202 -15.84 -11.33 -9.19
CA ASP A 202 -15.35 -12.28 -8.20
C ASP A 202 -14.79 -11.62 -6.94
N TYR A 203 -14.69 -10.28 -6.91
CA TYR A 203 -14.17 -9.50 -5.81
C TYR A 203 -15.26 -8.69 -5.10
N ASN A 204 -15.16 -8.66 -3.79
CA ASN A 204 -15.80 -7.65 -2.98
C ASN A 204 -14.79 -6.55 -2.68
N PHE A 205 -15.25 -5.32 -2.72
CA PHE A 205 -14.48 -4.12 -2.45
C PHE A 205 -15.08 -3.36 -1.29
N VAL A 206 -14.24 -2.89 -0.36
CA VAL A 206 -14.63 -1.97 0.70
C VAL A 206 -13.68 -0.78 0.71
N PHE A 207 -14.27 0.40 0.65
CA PHE A 207 -13.63 1.68 0.92
C PHE A 207 -14.06 2.17 2.29
N THR A 208 -13.13 2.65 3.10
CA THR A 208 -13.45 3.33 4.36
C THR A 208 -12.59 4.58 4.54
N SER A 209 -13.22 5.67 4.95
CA SER A 209 -12.53 6.93 5.26
C SER A 209 -12.48 7.16 6.77
N PHE A 210 -11.36 7.70 7.25
CA PHE A 210 -11.12 8.01 8.65
C PHE A 210 -10.52 9.40 8.82
N ALA A 211 -10.93 10.09 9.89
CA ALA A 211 -10.38 11.39 10.29
C ALA A 211 -10.18 11.44 11.81
N LYS A 212 -9.03 11.95 12.26
CA LYS A 212 -8.66 12.00 13.68
C LYS A 212 -9.71 12.80 14.47
N LYS A 213 -10.09 12.31 15.65
CA LYS A 213 -11.01 13.03 16.54
C LYS A 213 -10.31 14.30 17.03
N GLN A 214 -10.91 15.46 16.81
CA GLN A 214 -10.48 16.68 17.48
C GLN A 214 -10.70 16.52 18.98
N GLN A 215 -9.67 16.81 19.78
CA GLN A 215 -9.85 16.97 21.22
C GLN A 215 -10.72 18.20 21.44
N GLN A 216 -11.87 18.03 22.10
CA GLN A 216 -12.58 19.18 22.65
C GLN A 216 -11.65 19.81 23.68
N GLN A 217 -11.12 21.01 23.41
CA GLN A 217 -10.55 21.84 24.45
C GLN A 217 -11.68 22.06 25.47
N GLN A 218 -11.56 21.44 26.64
CA GLN A 218 -12.31 21.86 27.81
C GLN A 218 -11.76 23.24 28.18
N SER A 219 -12.49 24.27 27.75
CA SER A 219 -12.38 25.64 28.24
C SER A 219 -12.81 25.74 29.70
#